data_AF-A0AA46STB8-F1
#
_entry.id   AF-A0AA46STB8-F1
#
_cell.length_a   1.000
_cell.length_b   1.000
_cell.length_c   1.000
_cell.angle_alpha   90.00
_cell.angle_beta   90.00
_cell.angle_gamma   90.00
#
_symmetry.space_group_name_H-M   'P 1'
#
loop_
_entity.id
_entity.type
_entity.pdbx_description
1 polymer ?
#
loop_
_entity_poly.entity_id
_entity_poly.type
_entity_poly.pdbx_seq_one_letter_code
_entity_poly.pdbx_strand_id
1 'polypeptide(L)'
;MSLDLSMSWLIALYVFMLAAFTGYEVIGKVPSILHTPLMSGSNFVHGIVVVGAMHALFNADTVAGQAIGFVGVLLGAGNAAGGYVVTDRMLAMFKPSAAPAAKE
;
A
#
# COMPACT_ATOMS: atom_id res chain seq x y z
N MET A 1 -17.17 -3.37 22.22
CA MET A 1 -16.04 -4.21 21.76
C MET A 1 -14.82 -3.30 21.67
N SER A 2 -14.05 -3.17 22.74
CA SER A 2 -12.79 -2.43 22.73
C SER A 2 -11.74 -3.30 22.04
N LEU A 3 -11.32 -2.91 20.85
CA LEU A 3 -10.13 -3.49 20.22
C LEU A 3 -8.93 -3.04 21.05
N ASP A 4 -8.49 -3.87 21.99
CA ASP A 4 -7.25 -3.64 22.73
C ASP A 4 -6.06 -3.91 21.80
N LEU A 5 -5.68 -2.87 21.06
CA LEU A 5 -4.55 -2.84 20.13
C LEU A 5 -3.25 -2.45 20.85
N SER A 6 -3.20 -2.49 22.18
CA SER A 6 -2.03 -2.02 22.93
C SER A 6 -0.85 -3.00 22.79
N MET A 7 0.02 -2.71 21.81
CA MET A 7 1.35 -3.29 21.76
C MET A 7 2.26 -2.53 22.72
N SER A 8 3.04 -3.25 23.52
CA SER A 8 4.11 -2.62 24.29
C SER A 8 5.11 -1.96 23.32
N TRP A 9 5.68 -0.82 23.71
CA TRP A 9 6.61 -0.07 22.87
C TRP A 9 7.82 -0.92 22.43
N LEU A 10 8.23 -1.88 23.28
CA LEU A 10 9.24 -2.88 22.93
C LEU A 10 8.76 -3.74 21.77
N ILE A 11 7.57 -4.35 21.85
CA ILE A 11 7.03 -5.18 20.77
C ILE A 11 6.87 -4.36 19.48
N ALA A 12 6.38 -3.13 19.57
CA ALA A 12 6.27 -2.24 18.40
C ALA A 12 7.64 -1.98 17.74
N LEU A 13 8.67 -1.73 18.54
CA LEU A 13 10.04 -1.56 18.04
C LEU A 13 10.58 -2.85 17.41
N TYR A 14 10.35 -4.01 18.03
CA TYR A 14 10.73 -5.31 17.46
C TYR A 14 10.07 -5.56 16.11
N VAL A 15 8.76 -5.31 16.00
CA VAL A 15 8.01 -5.45 14.73
C VAL A 15 8.55 -4.49 13.67
N PHE A 16 8.77 -3.22 14.03
CA PHE A 16 9.35 -2.22 13.12
C PHE A 16 10.72 -2.66 12.57
N MET A 17 11.62 -3.10 13.45
CA MET A 17 12.96 -3.56 13.06
C MET A 17 12.88 -4.78 12.15
N LEU A 18 12.13 -5.82 12.54
CA LEU A 18 11.98 -7.03 11.74
C LEU A 18 11.31 -6.77 10.38
N ALA A 19 10.32 -5.88 10.32
CA ALA A 19 9.68 -5.48 9.08
C ALA A 19 10.65 -4.73 8.16
N ALA A 20 11.47 -3.83 8.70
CA ALA A 20 12.49 -3.11 7.93
C ALA A 20 13.55 -4.05 7.35
N PHE A 21 14.09 -4.97 8.17
CA PHE A 21 15.01 -6.01 7.71
C PHE A 21 14.38 -6.91 6.64
N THR A 22 13.13 -7.34 6.85
CA THR A 22 12.40 -8.17 5.89
C THR A 22 12.22 -7.43 4.56
N GLY A 23 11.84 -6.15 4.59
CA GLY A 23 11.71 -5.32 3.39
C GLY A 23 13.01 -5.22 2.60
N TYR A 24 14.13 -4.98 3.30
CA TYR A 24 15.46 -4.94 2.68
C TYR A 24 15.83 -6.26 1.99
N GLU A 25 15.70 -7.38 2.71
CA GLU A 25 16.08 -8.71 2.19
C GLU A 25 15.21 -9.16 1.01
N VAL A 26 13.92 -8.83 1.02
CA VAL A 26 12.99 -9.15 -0.06
C VAL A 26 13.28 -8.30 -1.30
N ILE A 27 13.45 -6.98 -1.15
CA ILE A 27 13.71 -6.08 -2.29
C ILE A 27 15.07 -6.38 -2.93
N GLY A 28 16.08 -6.75 -2.13
CA GLY A 28 17.41 -7.10 -2.63
C GLY A 28 17.45 -8.29 -3.59
N LYS A 29 16.38 -9.09 -3.67
CA LYS A 29 16.27 -10.29 -4.52
C LYS A 29 15.41 -10.07 -5.77
N VAL A 30 14.90 -8.86 -6.00
CA VAL A 30 14.03 -8.56 -7.14
C VAL A 30 14.88 -8.34 -8.40
N PRO A 31 14.57 -9.00 -9.54
CA PRO A 31 15.29 -8.79 -10.78
C PRO A 31 15.04 -7.38 -11.35
N SER A 32 16.02 -6.85 -12.09
CA SER A 32 16.01 -5.44 -12.52
C SER A 32 14.81 -5.06 -13.40
N ILE A 33 14.28 -6.01 -14.16
CA ILE A 33 13.09 -5.83 -15.01
C ILE A 33 11.82 -5.48 -14.21
N LEU A 34 11.80 -5.80 -12.91
CA LEU A 34 10.67 -5.52 -12.04
C LEU A 34 10.85 -4.24 -11.21
N HIS A 35 11.93 -3.47 -11.30
CA HIS A 35 12.09 -2.28 -10.45
C HIS A 35 10.98 -1.23 -10.64
N THR A 36 10.53 -0.98 -11.88
CA THR A 36 9.44 -0.03 -12.14
C THR A 36 8.08 -0.56 -11.68
N PRO A 37 7.68 -1.81 -11.99
CA PRO A 37 6.50 -2.43 -11.37
C PRO A 37 6.56 -2.47 -9.85
N LEU A 38 7.73 -2.77 -9.26
CA LEU A 38 7.96 -2.80 -7.82
C LEU A 38 7.78 -1.42 -7.19
N MET A 39 8.30 -0.36 -7.83
CA MET A 39 8.11 1.02 -7.41
C MET A 39 6.63 1.42 -7.39
N SER A 40 5.86 1.01 -8.41
CA SER A 40 4.40 1.21 -8.41
C SER A 40 3.70 0.38 -7.33
N GLY A 41 4.12 -0.88 -7.15
CA GLY A 41 3.54 -1.79 -6.16
C GLY A 41 3.77 -1.33 -4.72
N SER A 42 4.98 -0.86 -4.38
CA SER A 42 5.24 -0.26 -3.06
C SER A 42 4.48 1.05 -2.87
N ASN A 43 4.25 1.82 -3.95
CA ASN A 43 3.37 2.99 -3.92
C ASN A 43 1.91 2.64 -3.59
N PHE A 44 1.40 1.52 -4.10
CA PHE A 44 0.08 1.00 -3.75
C PHE A 44 0.00 0.57 -2.27
N VAL A 45 1.01 -0.16 -1.80
CA VAL A 45 1.01 -0.72 -0.44
C VAL A 45 1.03 0.37 0.65
N HIS A 46 1.80 1.45 0.46
CA HIS A 46 1.81 2.55 1.44
C HIS A 46 0.50 3.34 1.46
N GLY A 47 -0.39 3.14 0.47
CA GLY A 47 -1.76 3.64 0.48
C GLY A 47 -2.58 3.23 1.71
N ILE A 48 -2.09 2.29 2.54
CA ILE A 48 -2.61 1.96 3.87
C ILE A 48 -2.76 3.19 4.79
N VAL A 49 -2.09 4.31 4.50
CA VAL A 49 -2.33 5.62 5.13
C VAL A 49 -3.82 5.99 5.19
N VAL A 50 -4.64 5.51 4.26
CA VAL A 50 -6.10 5.69 4.29
C VAL A 50 -6.73 5.19 5.60
N VAL A 51 -6.22 4.11 6.20
CA VAL A 51 -6.72 3.59 7.48
C VAL A 51 -6.45 4.57 8.62
N GLY A 52 -5.27 5.19 8.63
CA GLY A 52 -4.94 6.24 9.59
C GLY A 52 -5.80 7.48 9.40
N ALA A 53 -6.05 7.89 8.15
CA ALA A 53 -6.93 9.02 7.84
C ALA A 53 -8.39 8.74 8.24
N MET A 54 -8.90 7.52 8.02
CA MET A 54 -10.23 7.11 8.48
C MET A 54 -10.31 7.17 10.00
N HIS A 55 -9.31 6.66 10.71
CA HIS A 55 -9.26 6.75 12.17
C HIS A 55 -9.26 8.20 12.65
N ALA A 56 -8.45 9.07 12.03
CA ALA A 56 -8.42 10.50 12.36
C ALA A 56 -9.78 11.18 12.12
N LEU A 57 -10.44 10.89 10.99
CA LEU A 57 -11.76 11.42 10.67
C LEU A 57 -12.84 10.96 11.67
N PHE A 58 -12.83 9.68 12.05
CA PHE A 58 -13.79 9.13 13.02
C PHE A 58 -13.66 9.74 14.42
N ASN A 59 -12.48 10.22 14.79
CA ASN A 59 -12.21 10.80 16.10
C ASN A 59 -12.13 12.35 16.06
N ALA A 60 -12.56 12.98 14.96
CA ALA A 60 -12.51 14.42 14.82
C ALA A 60 -13.74 15.11 15.43
N ASP A 61 -13.53 15.85 16.52
CA ASP A 61 -14.60 16.59 17.23
C ASP A 61 -14.86 18.00 16.68
N THR A 62 -13.95 18.52 15.84
CA THR A 62 -14.06 19.87 15.27
C THR A 62 -14.35 19.82 13.78
N VAL A 63 -15.08 20.80 13.26
CA VAL A 63 -15.36 20.92 11.81
C VAL A 63 -14.07 21.00 10.99
N ALA A 64 -13.05 21.69 11.51
CA ALA A 64 -11.72 21.74 10.87
C ALA A 64 -11.05 20.36 10.83
N GLY A 65 -11.08 19.61 11.95
CA GLY A 65 -10.56 18.25 12.00
C GLY A 65 -11.29 17.29 11.07
N GLN A 66 -12.61 17.41 10.96
CA GLN A 66 -13.43 16.62 10.05
C GLN A 66 -13.12 16.95 8.58
N ALA A 67 -12.92 18.22 8.24
CA ALA A 67 -12.53 18.63 6.89
C ALA A 67 -11.14 18.06 6.52
N ILE A 68 -10.17 18.14 7.43
CA ILE A 68 -8.82 17.58 7.22
C ILE A 68 -8.88 16.06 7.10
N GLY A 69 -9.62 15.38 7.99
CA GLY A 69 -9.81 13.94 7.95
C GLY A 69 -10.47 13.47 6.65
N PHE A 70 -11.49 14.19 6.18
CA PHE A 70 -12.16 13.92 4.91
C PHE A 70 -11.21 14.02 3.72
N VAL A 71 -10.43 15.10 3.64
CA VAL A 71 -9.40 15.27 2.60
C VAL A 71 -8.35 14.17 2.70
N GLY A 72 -7.92 13.82 3.92
CA GLY A 72 -6.97 12.73 4.15
C GLY A 72 -7.48 11.37 3.64
N VAL A 73 -8.74 11.03 3.92
CA VAL A 73 -9.36 9.80 3.42
C VAL A 73 -9.47 9.83 1.90
N LEU A 74 -9.88 10.97 1.31
CA LEU A 74 -9.99 11.13 -0.14
C LEU A 74 -8.63 10.92 -0.84
N LEU A 75 -7.56 11.53 -0.31
CA LEU A 75 -6.20 11.38 -0.84
C LEU A 75 -5.67 9.96 -0.64
N GLY A 76 -5.89 9.36 0.53
CA GLY A 76 -5.48 7.98 0.82
C GLY A 76 -6.18 6.97 -0.07
N ALA A 77 -7.49 7.10 -0.25
CA ALA A 77 -8.28 6.25 -1.14
C ALA A 77 -7.83 6.42 -2.61
N GLY A 78 -7.59 7.66 -3.05
CA GLY A 78 -7.05 7.95 -4.38
C GLY A 78 -5.68 7.30 -4.62
N ASN A 79 -4.77 7.37 -3.64
CA ASN A 79 -3.46 6.72 -3.72
C ASN A 79 -3.59 5.19 -3.82
N ALA A 80 -4.39 4.55 -2.96
CA ALA A 80 -4.58 3.11 -2.97
C ALA A 80 -5.24 2.62 -4.27
N ALA A 81 -6.32 3.27 -4.71
CA ALA A 81 -7.01 2.90 -5.94
C ALA A 81 -6.14 3.13 -7.19
N GLY A 82 -5.50 4.30 -7.30
CA GLY A 82 -4.62 4.64 -8.42
C GLY A 82 -3.39 3.74 -8.48
N GLY A 83 -2.74 3.51 -7.32
CA GLY A 83 -1.60 2.61 -7.20
C GLY A 83 -1.93 1.19 -7.63
N TYR A 84 -3.09 0.66 -7.25
CA TYR A 84 -3.53 -0.68 -7.67
C TYR A 84 -3.68 -0.76 -9.19
N VAL A 85 -4.41 0.18 -9.80
CA VAL A 85 -4.69 0.18 -11.25
C VAL A 85 -3.41 0.27 -12.07
N VAL A 86 -2.46 1.14 -11.67
CA VAL A 86 -1.19 1.28 -12.37
C VAL A 86 -0.35 0.01 -12.23
N THR A 87 -0.27 -0.55 -11.03
CA THR A 87 0.50 -1.77 -10.76
C THR A 87 -0.05 -2.97 -11.52
N ASP A 88 -1.37 -3.15 -11.57
CA ASP A 88 -2.00 -4.24 -12.34
C ASP A 88 -1.67 -4.15 -13.84
N ARG A 89 -1.77 -2.95 -14.42
CA ARG A 89 -1.39 -2.71 -15.83
C ARG A 89 0.09 -3.01 -16.09
N MET A 90 0.97 -2.64 -15.16
CA MET A 90 2.40 -2.93 -15.28
C MET A 90 2.68 -4.44 -15.23
N LEU A 91 2.04 -5.16 -14.30
CA LEU A 91 2.21 -6.60 -14.14
C LEU A 91 1.55 -7.40 -15.27
N ALA A 92 0.51 -6.87 -15.91
CA ALA A 92 -0.12 -7.49 -17.08
C ALA A 92 0.86 -7.69 -18.24
N MET A 93 1.91 -6.87 -18.36
CA MET A 93 2.93 -6.99 -19.40
C MET A 93 3.81 -8.25 -19.26
N PHE A 94 3.80 -8.90 -18.09
CA PHE A 94 4.54 -10.14 -17.84
C PHE A 94 3.68 -11.40 -18.05
N LYS A 95 2.39 -11.25 -18.36
CA LYS A 95 1.54 -12.39 -18.72
C LYS A 95 1.99 -12.92 -20.09
N PRO A 96 2.20 -14.24 -20.23
CA PRO A 96 2.50 -14.82 -21.53
C PRO A 96 1.42 -14.40 -22.54
N SER A 97 1.80 -13.89 -23.70
CA SER A 97 0.85 -13.69 -24.80
C SER A 97 0.18 -15.03 -25.08
N ALA A 98 -1.15 -15.07 -25.11
CA ALA A 98 -1.83 -16.20 -25.74
C ALA A 98 -1.21 -16.38 -27.14
N ALA A 99 -0.75 -17.60 -27.45
CA ALA A 99 -0.14 -17.89 -28.73
C ALA A 99 -1.10 -17.44 -29.85
N PRO A 100 -0.62 -16.80 -30.93
CA PRO A 100 -1.49 -16.48 -32.05
C PRO A 100 -2.09 -17.79 -32.55
N ALA A 101 -3.42 -17.86 -32.60
CA ALA A 101 -4.13 -18.99 -33.16
C ALA A 101 -3.51 -19.29 -34.53
N ALA A 102 -2.96 -20.51 -34.66
CA ALA A 102 -2.38 -20.97 -35.91
C ALA A 102 -3.44 -20.79 -37.00
N LYS A 103 -3.16 -19.89 -37.95
CA LYS A 103 -3.96 -19.80 -39.16
C LYS A 103 -3.66 -21.06 -39.97
N GLU A 104 -4.65 -21.94 -40.06
CA GLU A 104 -4.72 -23.02 -41.05
C GLU A 104 -4.68 -22.47 -42.47
#